data_AF-K1Y6Q7-F1
#
_entry.id   AF-K1Y6Q7-F1
#
_cell.length_a   1.000
_cell.length_b   1.000
_cell.length_c   1.000
_cell.angle_alpha   90.00
_cell.angle_beta   90.00
_cell.angle_gamma   90.00
#
_symmetry.space_group_name_H-M   'P 1'
#
loop_
_entity.id
_entity.type
_entity.pdbx_description
1 polymer ?
#
loop_
_entity_poly.entity_id
_entity_poly.type
_entity_poly.pdbx_seq_one_letter_code
_entity_poly.pdbx_strand_id
1 'polypeptide(L)'
;MLDEPTVGLHVHDVKRLLEVLHTLVNRGNSVVIIEHNLDIIKTADWVIDLGPEGGDKGGEIVAVGTPEDIARKSKSFTGQYLKKVL
;
A
#
# COMPACT_ATOMS: atom_id res chain seq x y z
N MET A 1 5.31 -12.42 -3.03
CA MET A 1 4.68 -11.87 -1.83
C MET A 1 5.78 -11.33 -0.95
N LEU A 2 5.69 -10.07 -0.51
CA LEU A 2 6.66 -9.42 0.38
C LEU A 2 5.93 -8.89 1.61
N ASP A 3 6.57 -8.98 2.77
CA ASP A 3 6.04 -8.51 4.05
C ASP A 3 6.90 -7.35 4.56
N GLU A 4 6.33 -6.15 4.61
CA GLU A 4 6.96 -4.89 5.00
C GLU A 4 8.40 -4.68 4.47
N PRO A 5 8.61 -4.72 3.14
CA PRO A 5 9.95 -4.70 2.57
C PRO A 5 10.69 -3.36 2.76
N THR A 6 10.04 -2.31 3.28
CA THR A 6 10.70 -1.04 3.60
C THR A 6 11.28 -0.95 5.01
N VAL A 7 11.05 -1.95 5.87
CA VAL A 7 11.58 -1.94 7.24
C VAL A 7 13.10 -1.83 7.23
N GLY A 8 13.61 -0.78 7.89
CA GLY A 8 15.05 -0.50 8.00
C GLY A 8 15.70 0.10 6.75
N LEU A 9 14.93 0.41 5.69
CA LEU A 9 15.46 1.03 4.48
C LEU A 9 15.49 2.57 4.60
N HIS A 10 16.57 3.15 4.10
CA HIS A 10 16.62 4.60 3.88
C HIS A 10 15.70 4.99 2.70
N VAL A 11 15.21 6.23 2.68
CA VAL A 11 14.26 6.72 1.64
C VAL A 11 14.77 6.49 0.21
N HIS A 12 16.08 6.59 0.00
CA HIS A 12 16.70 6.31 -1.31
C HIS A 12 16.62 4.84 -1.71
N ASP A 13 16.71 3.92 -0.75
CA ASP A 13 16.66 2.48 -1.01
C ASP A 13 15.21 2.03 -1.27
N VAL A 14 14.22 2.70 -0.68
CA VAL A 14 12.79 2.50 -1.00
C VAL A 14 12.51 2.78 -2.48
N LYS A 15 13.10 3.85 -3.04
CA LYS A 15 12.95 4.16 -4.47
C LYS A 15 13.54 3.08 -5.36
N ARG A 16 14.75 2.59 -5.04
CA ARG A 16 15.39 1.49 -5.78
C ARG A 16 14.58 0.21 -5.69
N LEU A 17 14.03 -0.10 -4.51
CA LEU A 17 13.14 -1.23 -4.33
C LEU A 17 11.91 -1.11 -5.24
N LEU A 18 11.25 0.05 -5.26
CA LEU A 18 10.10 0.32 -6.14
C LEU A 18 10.45 0.10 -7.63
N GLU A 19 11.60 0.57 -8.10
CA GLU A 19 12.05 0.36 -9.49
C GLU A 19 12.15 -1.15 -9.84
N VAL A 20 12.69 -1.95 -8.92
CA VAL A 20 12.79 -3.42 -9.09
C VAL A 20 11.40 -4.05 -9.12
N LEU A 21 10.52 -3.65 -8.20
CA LEU A 21 9.15 -4.18 -8.13
C LEU A 21 8.34 -3.85 -9.39
N HIS A 22 8.41 -2.62 -9.88
CA HIS A 22 7.77 -2.23 -11.15
C HIS A 22 8.34 -3.00 -12.33
N THR A 23 9.65 -3.30 -12.35
CA THR A 23 10.25 -4.13 -13.40
C THR A 23 9.69 -5.55 -13.39
N LEU A 24 9.43 -6.13 -12.22
CA LEU A 24 8.80 -7.45 -12.11
C LEU A 24 7.36 -7.43 -12.64
N VAL A 25 6.58 -6.40 -12.29
CA VAL A 25 5.21 -6.22 -12.77
C VAL A 25 5.17 -6.03 -14.29
N ASN A 26 6.05 -5.20 -14.85
CA ASN A 26 6.16 -4.96 -16.29
C ASN A 26 6.54 -6.23 -17.09
N ARG A 27 7.12 -7.24 -16.44
CA ARG A 27 7.40 -8.55 -17.05
C ARG A 27 6.21 -9.53 -16.98
N GLY A 28 5.05 -9.07 -16.49
CA GLY A 28 3.84 -9.87 -16.37
C GLY A 28 3.72 -10.63 -15.05
N ASN A 29 4.54 -10.31 -14.03
CA ASN A 29 4.41 -10.93 -12.71
C ASN A 29 3.41 -10.14 -11.85
N SER A 30 2.68 -10.83 -10.98
CA SER A 30 1.92 -10.17 -9.92
C SER A 30 2.76 -10.05 -8.65
N VAL A 31 2.74 -8.88 -8.03
CA VAL A 31 3.43 -8.61 -6.76
C VAL A 31 2.38 -8.23 -5.73
N VAL A 32 2.44 -8.87 -4.56
CA VAL A 32 1.59 -8.57 -3.40
C VAL A 32 2.51 -8.15 -2.26
N ILE A 33 2.21 -7.01 -1.64
CA ILE A 33 3.02 -6.37 -0.62
C ILE A 33 2.12 -5.99 0.56
N ILE A 34 2.56 -6.31 1.77
CA ILE A 34 2.00 -5.75 3.01
C ILE A 34 2.87 -4.54 3.36
N GLU A 35 2.25 -3.36 3.46
CA GLU A 35 2.97 -2.11 3.71
C GLU A 35 2.11 -1.11 4.47
N HIS A 36 2.79 -0.22 5.20
CA HIS A 36 2.21 0.97 5.82
C HIS A 36 2.86 2.25 5.28
N ASN A 37 3.91 2.15 4.46
CA ASN A 37 4.58 3.28 3.85
C ASN A 37 3.76 3.88 2.70
N LEU A 38 3.29 5.11 2.87
CA LEU A 38 2.46 5.81 1.88
C LEU A 38 3.18 6.03 0.53
N ASP A 39 4.51 6.13 0.50
CA ASP A 39 5.26 6.27 -0.75
C ASP A 39 5.19 5.03 -1.64
N ILE A 40 4.96 3.86 -1.05
CA ILE A 40 4.69 2.61 -1.78
C ILE A 40 3.20 2.51 -2.09
N ILE A 41 2.34 2.74 -1.11
CA ILE A 41 0.88 2.56 -1.28
C ILE A 41 0.36 3.45 -2.41
N LYS A 42 0.87 4.68 -2.56
CA LYS A 42 0.45 5.60 -3.63
C LYS A 42 0.86 5.17 -5.03
N THR A 43 1.85 4.30 -5.18
CA THR A 43 2.34 3.82 -6.49
C THR A 43 1.76 2.45 -6.87
N ALA A 44 0.94 1.86 -5.99
CA ALA A 44 0.30 0.59 -6.26
C ALA A 44 -0.84 0.73 -7.28
N ASP A 45 -0.99 -0.26 -8.15
CA ASP A 45 -2.13 -0.32 -9.08
C ASP A 45 -3.45 -0.63 -8.36
N TRP A 46 -3.37 -1.33 -7.22
CA TRP A 46 -4.52 -1.78 -6.45
C TRP A 46 -4.17 -1.91 -4.96
N VAL A 47 -5.09 -1.51 -4.09
CA VAL A 47 -4.94 -1.52 -2.64
C VAL A 47 -6.14 -2.24 -2.02
N ILE A 48 -5.84 -3.10 -1.04
CA ILE A 48 -6.83 -3.74 -0.16
C ILE A 48 -6.53 -3.23 1.23
N ASP A 49 -7.44 -2.44 1.78
CA ASP A 49 -7.30 -1.86 3.12
C ASP A 49 -8.06 -2.71 4.14
N LEU A 50 -7.36 -3.07 5.22
CA LEU A 50 -7.88 -3.91 6.29
C LEU A 50 -8.03 -3.10 7.57
N GLY A 51 -9.09 -3.38 8.33
CA GLY A 51 -9.37 -2.68 9.57
C GLY A 51 -10.76 -3.02 10.10
N PRO A 52 -11.51 -2.04 10.65
CA PRO A 52 -11.11 -0.64 10.85
C PRO A 52 -10.01 -0.48 11.91
N GLU A 53 -9.94 -1.38 12.89
CA GLU A 53 -8.96 -1.35 13.98
C GLU A 53 -8.00 -2.56 13.89
N GLY A 54 -7.07 -2.67 14.84
CA GLY A 54 -6.26 -3.88 15.03
C GLY A 54 -6.91 -4.91 15.96
N GLY A 55 -6.38 -6.15 15.95
CA GLY A 55 -6.81 -7.23 16.85
C GLY A 55 -8.25 -7.68 16.60
N ASP A 56 -9.00 -7.97 17.68
CA ASP A 56 -10.39 -8.47 17.61
C ASP A 56 -11.39 -7.49 16.98
N LYS A 57 -11.00 -6.22 16.83
CA LYS A 57 -11.81 -5.17 16.19
C LYS A 57 -11.42 -4.92 14.73
N GLY A 58 -10.49 -5.71 14.20
CA GLY A 58 -10.04 -5.67 12.81
C GLY A 58 -10.51 -6.87 12.01
N GLY A 59 -9.78 -7.15 10.93
CA GLY A 59 -10.01 -8.33 10.08
C GLY A 59 -11.08 -8.14 9.00
N GLU A 60 -11.62 -6.94 8.85
CA GLU A 60 -12.57 -6.61 7.78
C GLU A 60 -11.88 -5.88 6.63
N ILE A 61 -12.39 -6.10 5.42
CA ILE A 61 -12.02 -5.30 4.25
C ILE A 61 -12.81 -3.99 4.32
N VAL A 62 -12.12 -2.89 4.65
CA VAL A 62 -12.76 -1.57 4.80
C VAL A 62 -12.82 -0.80 3.49
N ALA A 63 -11.88 -1.05 2.58
CA ALA A 63 -11.82 -0.45 1.26
C ALA A 63 -10.99 -1.30 0.29
N VAL A 64 -11.37 -1.27 -0.99
CA VAL A 64 -10.63 -1.92 -2.09
C VAL A 64 -10.73 -1.01 -3.32
N GLY A 65 -9.64 -0.83 -4.04
CA GLY A 65 -9.61 -0.04 -5.27
C GLY A 65 -8.22 0.49 -5.60
N THR A 66 -8.15 1.48 -6.49
CA THR A 66 -6.90 2.22 -6.72
C THR A 66 -6.55 3.10 -5.50
N PRO A 67 -5.32 3.61 -5.38
CA PRO A 67 -4.97 4.58 -4.35
C PRO A 67 -5.95 5.76 -4.24
N GLU A 68 -6.44 6.28 -5.37
CA GLU A 68 -7.42 7.36 -5.42
C GLU A 68 -8.81 6.92 -4.92
N ASP A 69 -9.20 5.67 -5.19
CA ASP A 69 -10.43 5.11 -4.62
C ASP A 69 -10.35 5.01 -3.10
N ILE A 70 -9.22 4.51 -2.58
CA ILE A 70 -8.99 4.40 -1.13
C ILE A 70 -9.01 5.79 -0.48
N ALA A 71 -8.36 6.79 -1.08
CA ALA A 71 -8.33 8.15 -0.58
C ALA A 71 -9.72 8.82 -0.47
N ARG A 72 -10.73 8.30 -1.19
CA ARG A 72 -12.13 8.75 -1.09
C ARG A 72 -12.94 8.05 0.01
N LYS A 73 -12.44 6.97 0.61
CA LYS A 73 -13.16 6.18 1.63
C LYS A 73 -12.92 6.76 3.02
N SER A 74 -13.93 7.41 3.59
CA SER A 74 -13.84 8.00 4.94
C SER A 74 -13.61 6.98 6.07
N LYS A 75 -14.05 5.72 5.87
CA LYS A 75 -13.86 4.63 6.83
C LYS A 75 -12.44 4.02 6.81
N SER A 76 -11.62 4.36 5.82
CA SER A 76 -10.26 3.86 5.67
C SER A 76 -9.29 4.83 6.34
N PHE A 77 -8.58 4.37 7.39
CA PHE A 77 -7.50 5.17 7.97
C PHE A 77 -6.42 5.44 6.93
N THR A 78 -6.01 4.41 6.19
CA THR A 78 -5.08 4.51 5.05
C THR A 78 -5.51 5.61 4.09
N GLY A 79 -6.79 5.65 3.70
CA GLY A 79 -7.35 6.66 2.82
C GLY A 79 -7.27 8.09 3.37
N GLN A 80 -7.48 8.28 4.67
CA GLN A 80 -7.35 9.60 5.32
C GLN A 80 -5.93 10.16 5.24
N TYR A 81 -4.90 9.30 5.32
CA TYR A 81 -3.51 9.71 5.18
C TYR A 81 -3.09 9.83 3.71
N LEU A 82 -3.51 8.88 2.87
CA LEU A 82 -3.19 8.83 1.46
C LEU A 82 -3.69 10.07 0.71
N LYS A 83 -4.86 10.59 1.09
CA LYS A 83 -5.42 11.85 0.55
C LYS A 83 -4.48 13.06 0.70
N LYS A 84 -3.54 13.05 1.65
CA LYS A 84 -2.62 14.17 1.90
C LYS A 84 -1.36 14.14 1.03
N VAL A 85 -1.09 13.01 0.38
CA VAL A 85 0.17 12.74 -0.35
C VAL A 85 -0.06 12.35 -1.81
N LEU A 86 -1.32 12.22 -2.24
CA LEU A 86 -1.74 12.13 -3.65
C LEU A 86 -1.90 13.52 -4.28
#